data_AF-A0AAW1MIH3-F1
#
_entry.id   AF-A0AAW1MIH3-F1
#
_cell.length_a   1.000
_cell.length_b   1.000
_cell.length_c   1.000
_cell.angle_alpha   90.00
_cell.angle_beta   90.00
_cell.angle_gamma   90.00
#
_symmetry.space_group_name_H-M   'P 1'
#
loop_
_entity.id
_entity.type
_entity.pdbx_description
1 polymer ?
#
loop_
_entity_poly.entity_id
_entity_poly.type
_entity_poly.pdbx_seq_one_letter_code
_entity_poly.pdbx_strand_id
1 'polypeptide(L)' 'MAGHEPFDDPSLKGISRYFNNTTIRGRANVAMATLGGLTLFFIYKKIKKSGGYKKWLGVVMQSMKAN' A
#
# COMPACT_ATOMS: atom_id res chain seq x y z
N MET A 1 -9.89 16.99 -22.18
CA MET A 1 -10.42 18.33 -21.87
C MET A 1 -9.46 19.00 -20.90
N ALA A 2 -8.65 19.93 -21.41
CA ALA A 2 -7.80 20.79 -20.59
C ALA A 2 -8.61 22.07 -20.33
N GLY A 3 -9.32 22.11 -19.21
CA GLY A 3 -10.20 23.19 -18.82
C GLY A 3 -9.80 23.69 -17.44
N HIS A 4 -9.55 24.99 -17.36
CA HIS A 4 -9.17 25.76 -16.20
C HIS A 4 -10.32 25.82 -15.17
N GLU A 5 -10.43 24.80 -14.33
CA GLU A 5 -11.28 24.81 -13.12
C GLU A 5 -10.33 24.72 -11.92
N PRO A 6 -10.60 25.44 -10.81
CA PRO A 6 -9.69 25.43 -9.68
C PRO A 6 -9.64 24.00 -9.15
N PHE A 7 -8.58 23.29 -9.50
CA PHE A 7 -8.37 21.89 -9.09
C PHE A 7 -8.37 21.71 -7.56
N ASP A 8 -8.31 22.81 -6.83
CA ASP A 8 -8.41 22.89 -5.39
C ASP A 8 -9.64 23.71 -5.03
N ASP A 9 -10.65 23.02 -4.50
CA ASP A 9 -11.76 23.65 -3.82
C ASP A 9 -11.22 24.32 -2.54
N PRO A 10 -11.25 25.66 -2.40
CA PRO A 10 -10.69 26.37 -1.27
C PRO A 10 -11.43 26.10 0.06
N SER A 11 -12.62 25.49 0.01
CA SER A 11 -13.33 25.03 1.19
C SER A 11 -12.72 23.75 1.79
N LEU A 12 -12.02 22.95 0.98
CA LEU A 12 -11.38 21.71 1.42
C LEU A 12 -10.00 22.00 2.03
N LYS A 13 -9.82 21.61 3.28
CA LYS A 13 -8.59 21.83 4.05
C LYS A 13 -7.96 20.52 4.51
N GLY A 14 -6.64 20.55 4.73
CA GLY A 14 -5.88 19.42 5.26
C GLY A 14 -5.94 18.18 4.38
N ILE A 15 -6.11 17.00 5.00
CA ILE A 15 -6.11 15.69 4.32
C ILE A 15 -7.28 15.58 3.34
N SER A 16 -8.41 16.23 3.64
CA SER A 16 -9.60 16.21 2.78
C SER A 16 -9.36 16.89 1.43
N ARG A 17 -8.41 17.83 1.30
CA ARG A 17 -8.04 18.40 0.00
C ARG A 17 -7.45 17.35 -0.95
N TYR A 18 -6.74 16.37 -0.40
CA TYR A 18 -6.07 15.33 -1.19
C TYR A 18 -6.88 14.05 -1.31
N PHE A 19 -7.70 13.71 -0.31
CA PHE A 19 -8.54 12.51 -0.31
C PHE A 19 -10.00 12.93 -0.15
N ASN A 20 -10.68 13.13 -1.27
CA ASN A 20 -12.11 13.43 -1.34
C ASN A 20 -12.71 12.82 -2.60
N ASN A 21 -14.04 12.80 -2.68
CA ASN A 21 -14.77 12.31 -3.85
C ASN A 21 -15.29 13.44 -4.78
N THR A 22 -15.11 14.69 -4.37
CA THR A 22 -15.68 15.85 -5.04
C THR A 22 -14.79 16.35 -6.17
N THR A 23 -13.49 16.53 -5.91
CA THR A 23 -12.52 17.01 -6.90
C THR A 23 -11.90 15.87 -7.68
N ILE A 24 -11.47 16.16 -8.92
CA ILE A 24 -10.77 15.19 -9.78
C ILE A 24 -9.46 14.72 -9.11
N ARG A 25 -8.73 15.64 -8.46
CA ARG A 25 -7.49 15.32 -7.72
C ARG A 25 -7.76 14.42 -6.53
N GLY A 26 -8.82 14.69 -5.76
CA GLY A 26 -9.22 13.87 -4.64
C GLY A 26 -9.49 12.43 -5.06
N ARG A 27 -10.32 12.25 -6.08
CA ARG A 27 -10.64 10.92 -6.64
C ARG A 27 -9.41 10.21 -7.19
N ALA A 28 -8.53 10.93 -7.88
CA ALA A 28 -7.30 10.36 -8.43
C ALA A 28 -6.37 9.84 -7.33
N ASN A 29 -6.17 10.59 -6.24
CA ASN A 29 -5.34 10.17 -5.12
C ASN A 29 -5.92 8.98 -4.37
N VAL A 30 -7.25 8.94 -4.17
CA VAL A 30 -7.94 7.78 -3.59
C VAL A 30 -7.69 6.54 -4.45
N ALA A 31 -7.86 6.64 -5.78
CA ALA A 31 -7.62 5.53 -6.69
C ALA A 31 -6.15 5.05 -6.66
N MET A 32 -5.18 5.98 -6.68
CA MET A 32 -3.76 5.63 -6.57
C MET A 32 -3.43 4.97 -5.23
N ALA A 33 -4.00 5.47 -4.13
CA ALA A 33 -3.80 4.88 -2.81
C ALA A 33 -4.38 3.47 -2.71
N THR A 34 -5.55 3.21 -3.31
CA THR A 34 -6.13 1.87 -3.37
C THR A 34 -5.25 0.91 -4.17
N LEU A 35 -4.82 1.31 -5.37
CA LEU A 35 -3.97 0.47 -6.23
C LEU A 35 -2.59 0.22 -5.59
N GLY A 36 -1.99 1.26 -5.02
CA GLY A 36 -0.72 1.16 -4.30
C GLY A 36 -0.83 0.27 -3.05
N GLY A 37 -1.90 0.44 -2.27
CA GLY A 37 -2.19 -0.38 -1.09
C GLY A 37 -2.39 -1.85 -1.42
N LEU A 38 -3.16 -2.15 -2.47
CA LEU A 38 -3.33 -3.53 -2.95
C LEU A 38 -2.00 -4.13 -3.41
N THR A 39 -1.21 -3.39 -4.18
CA THR A 39 0.11 -3.84 -4.65
C THR A 39 1.04 -4.15 -3.48
N LEU A 40 1.12 -3.24 -2.50
CA LEU A 40 1.94 -3.44 -1.31
C LEU A 40 1.47 -4.65 -0.49
N PHE A 41 0.16 -4.84 -0.36
CA PHE A 41 -0.41 -6.00 0.32
C PHE A 41 -0.04 -7.32 -0.39
N PHE A 42 -0.10 -7.36 -1.71
CA PHE A 42 0.34 -8.52 -2.50
C PHE A 42 1.82 -8.82 -2.32
N ILE A 43 2.68 -7.80 -2.36
CA ILE A 43 4.12 -7.94 -2.12
C ILE A 43 4.37 -8.49 -0.71
N TYR A 44 3.71 -7.91 0.31
CA TYR A 44 3.83 -8.39 1.69
C TYR A 44 3.44 -9.87 1.83
N LYS A 45 2.32 -10.28 1.23
CA LYS A 45 1.88 -11.69 1.23
C LYS A 45 2.90 -12.60 0.54
N LYS A 46 3.49 -12.16 -0.58
CA LYS A 46 4.54 -12.93 -1.28
C LYS A 46 5.79 -13.10 -0.42
N ILE A 47 6.28 -12.03 0.20
CA ILE A 47 7.46 -12.09 1.08
C ILE A 47 7.18 -13.01 2.27
N LYS A 48 6.02 -12.86 2.92
CA LYS A 48 5.63 -13.70 4.06
C LYS A 48 5.47 -15.19 3.68
N LYS A 49 4.96 -15.48 2.48
CA LYS A 49 4.83 -16.85 1.95
C LYS A 49 6.18 -17.45 1.56
N SER A 50 7.12 -16.63 1.10
CA SER A 50 8.47 -17.07 0.70
C SER A 50 9.24 -17.74 1.85
N GLY A 51 8.89 -17.45 3.11
CA GLY A 51 9.16 -18.37 4.22
C GLY A 51 10.62 -18.80 4.42
N GLY A 52 11.60 -18.09 3.84
CA GLY A 52 13.01 -18.45 3.90
C GLY A 52 13.52 -18.58 5.34
N TYR A 53 12.97 -17.75 6.23
CA TYR A 53 13.24 -17.83 7.67
C TYR A 53 12.73 -19.13 8.32
N LYS A 54 11.60 -19.70 7.86
CA LYS A 54 11.09 -20.99 8.37
C LYS A 54 11.96 -22.16 7.95
N LYS A 55 12.51 -22.11 6.73
CA LYS A 55 13.45 -23.14 6.23
C LYS A 55 14.75 -23.11 7.04
N TRP A 56 15.31 -21.93 7.30
CA TRP A 56 16.50 -21.76 8.14
C TRP A 56 16.26 -22.18 9.60
N LEU A 57 15.15 -21.75 10.20
CA LEU A 57 14.77 -22.18 11.56
C LEU A 57 14.57 -23.70 11.66
N GLY A 58 14.01 -24.33 10.63
CA GLY A 58 13.88 -25.80 10.57
C GLY A 58 15.22 -26.53 10.56
N VAL A 59 16.21 -26.00 9.84
CA VAL A 59 17.59 -26.55 9.83
C VAL A 59 18.26 -26.38 11.20
N VAL A 60 18.17 -25.20 11.78
CA VAL A 60 18.78 -24.92 13.11
C VAL A 60 18.15 -25.79 14.20
N MET A 61 16.83 -25.95 14.20
CA MET A 61 16.14 -26.83 15.16
C MET A 61 16.50 -28.31 14.98
N GLN A 62 16.74 -28.77 13.74
CA GLN A 62 17.25 -30.14 13.51
C GLN A 62 18.66 -30.31 14.07
N SER A 63 19.56 -29.34 13.86
CA SER A 63 20.92 -29.39 14.40
C SER A 63 20.96 -29.39 15.93
N MET A 64 20.02 -28.72 16.60
CA MET A 64 19.93 -28.71 18.07
C MET A 64 19.38 -30.00 18.67
N LYS A 65 18.62 -30.80 17.91
CA LYS A 65 18.01 -32.05 18.39
C LYS A 65 18.89 -33.27 18.17
N ALA A 66 19.97 -33.11 17.41
CA ALA A 66 20.91 -34.18 17.04
C ALA A 66 22.18 -34.23 17.91
N ASN A 67 22.30 -33.35 18.92
CA ASN A 67 23.29 -33.39 20.01
C ASN A 67 22.60 -33.76 21.32
#